data_AF-A0A9P1INW3-F1
#
_entry.id   AF-A0A9P1INW3-F1
#
_cell.length_a   1.000
_cell.length_b   1.000
_cell.length_c   1.000
_cell.angle_alpha   90.00
_cell.angle_beta   90.00
_cell.angle_gamma   90.00
#
_symmetry.space_group_name_H-M   'P 1'
#
loop_
_entity.id
_entity.type
_entity.pdbx_description
1 polymer ?
#
loop_
_entity_poly.entity_id
_entity_poly.type
_entity_poly.pdbx_seq_one_letter_code
_entity_poly.pdbx_strand_id
1 'polypeptide(L)'
;MLSKYVICILLFIQFSNILATSDKIDCSGSEVSFIDQQQTKNITDKSCTHITGDIILKDLENVEFSFSSIRKIQGSIIIENMKNSALFLNDLISIDSGSKPAIIIRNNENFRFEISNKFRKCSSSNLEFVYELTENSPNPIDVKTYTKLYLAATGSITSPVFYIDNSIHSESCNQDFFKMLSTIMGFLGVVLITALFLVHHYGREFSE
;
A
#
# COMPACT_ATOMS: atom_id res chain seq x y z
N MET A 1 10.88 -25.82 -38.26
CA MET A 1 11.30 -24.76 -37.31
C MET A 1 10.28 -24.43 -36.20
N LEU A 2 9.00 -24.83 -36.29
CA LEU A 2 8.00 -24.58 -35.25
C LEU A 2 8.20 -25.34 -33.92
N SER A 3 8.89 -26.49 -33.93
CA SER A 3 9.03 -27.37 -32.76
C SER A 3 9.81 -26.75 -31.58
N LYS A 4 10.78 -25.87 -31.84
CA LYS A 4 11.61 -25.27 -30.77
C LYS A 4 10.88 -24.17 -29.98
N TYR A 5 9.97 -23.43 -30.64
CA TYR A 5 9.21 -22.36 -30.00
C TYR A 5 8.12 -22.88 -29.07
N VAL A 6 7.47 -23.99 -29.44
CA VAL A 6 6.42 -24.63 -28.61
C VAL A 6 7.02 -25.17 -27.31
N ILE A 7 8.23 -25.74 -27.36
CA ILE A 7 8.93 -26.24 -26.17
C ILE A 7 9.34 -25.09 -25.25
N CYS A 8 9.82 -23.96 -25.78
CA CYS A 8 10.13 -22.77 -24.97
C CYS A 8 8.88 -22.19 -24.29
N ILE A 9 7.74 -22.11 -24.98
CA ILE A 9 6.49 -21.60 -24.39
C ILE A 9 5.99 -22.53 -23.27
N LEU A 10 6.03 -23.84 -23.48
CA LEU A 10 5.64 -24.82 -22.45
C LEU A 10 6.57 -24.78 -21.23
N LEU A 11 7.89 -24.63 -21.44
CA LEU A 11 8.85 -24.46 -20.34
C LEU A 11 8.66 -23.13 -19.61
N PHE A 12 8.29 -22.05 -20.31
CA PHE A 12 7.98 -20.76 -19.70
C PHE A 12 6.69 -20.81 -18.86
N ILE A 13 5.67 -21.55 -19.33
CA ILE A 13 4.43 -21.81 -18.57
C ILE A 13 4.69 -22.70 -17.36
N GLN A 14 5.59 -23.69 -17.47
CA GLN A 14 5.98 -24.54 -16.34
C GLN A 14 6.78 -23.74 -15.31
N PHE A 15 7.72 -22.89 -15.74
CA PHE A 15 8.50 -22.02 -14.85
C PHE A 15 7.66 -20.92 -14.19
N SER A 16 6.66 -20.37 -14.89
CA SER A 16 5.76 -19.36 -14.29
C SER A 16 4.85 -19.96 -13.21
N ASN A 17 4.52 -21.25 -13.29
CA ASN A 17 3.75 -21.96 -12.27
C ASN A 17 4.59 -22.39 -11.06
N ILE A 18 5.91 -22.53 -11.18
CA ILE A 18 6.80 -22.94 -10.07
C ILE A 18 7.18 -21.76 -9.16
N LEU A 19 7.06 -20.51 -9.63
CA LEU A 19 7.52 -19.34 -8.86
C LEU A 19 6.55 -18.81 -7.77
N ALA A 20 5.39 -19.41 -7.56
CA ALA A 20 4.34 -18.76 -6.75
C ALA A 20 3.58 -19.68 -5.79
N THR A 21 4.27 -20.55 -5.05
CA THR A 21 3.72 -21.08 -3.79
C THR A 21 4.63 -20.64 -2.65
N SER A 22 4.53 -19.35 -2.30
CA SER A 22 4.85 -18.97 -0.92
C SER A 22 3.83 -19.68 -0.06
N ASP A 23 4.29 -20.57 0.82
CA ASP A 23 3.39 -21.34 1.68
C ASP A 23 2.42 -20.39 2.42
N LYS A 24 1.13 -20.67 2.27
CA LYS A 24 0.08 -19.96 2.99
C LYS A 24 0.14 -20.43 4.44
N ILE A 25 0.55 -19.54 5.34
CA ILE A 25 0.58 -19.79 6.77
C ILE A 25 -0.47 -18.86 7.38
N ASP A 26 -1.60 -19.46 7.75
CA ASP A 26 -2.71 -18.77 8.38
C ASP A 26 -2.48 -18.70 9.88
N CYS A 27 -2.64 -17.50 10.45
CA CYS A 27 -2.60 -17.28 11.89
C CYS A 27 -3.83 -16.50 12.34
N SER A 28 -4.20 -16.67 13.61
CA SER A 28 -5.23 -15.82 14.22
C SER A 28 -4.68 -14.42 14.49
N GLY A 29 -5.52 -13.39 14.38
CA GLY A 29 -5.17 -12.02 14.77
C GLY A 29 -4.73 -11.93 16.24
N SER A 30 -5.31 -12.75 17.11
CA SER A 30 -4.92 -12.85 18.52
C SER A 30 -3.48 -13.31 18.74
N GLU A 31 -2.90 -14.04 17.78
CA GLU A 31 -1.53 -14.55 17.88
C GLU A 31 -0.45 -13.50 17.59
N VAL A 32 -0.85 -12.40 16.96
CA VAL A 32 0.00 -11.25 16.61
C VAL A 32 -0.49 -9.97 17.31
N SER A 33 -1.41 -10.12 18.26
CA SER A 33 -1.95 -9.04 19.10
C SER A 33 -1.24 -8.99 20.44
N PHE A 34 -1.03 -7.79 20.94
CA PHE A 34 -0.34 -7.51 22.20
C PHE A 34 -1.09 -6.37 22.89
N ILE A 35 -1.74 -6.66 24.01
CA ILE A 35 -2.65 -5.73 24.71
C ILE A 35 -2.03 -5.20 26.01
N ASP A 36 -0.90 -5.75 26.42
CA ASP A 36 -0.14 -5.28 27.57
C ASP A 36 1.36 -5.53 27.39
N GLN A 37 2.17 -4.83 28.18
CA GLN A 37 3.64 -4.94 28.15
C GLN A 37 4.17 -6.29 28.70
N GLN A 38 3.34 -7.11 29.35
CA GLN A 38 3.77 -8.43 29.82
C GLN A 38 3.80 -9.43 28.66
N GLN A 39 2.92 -9.26 27.67
CA GLN A 39 2.82 -10.10 26.47
C GLN A 39 3.97 -9.88 25.48
N THR A 40 4.72 -8.77 25.58
CA THR A 40 5.80 -8.42 24.63
C THR A 40 7.10 -9.18 24.85
N LYS A 41 7.22 -9.99 25.90
CA LYS A 41 8.46 -10.76 26.19
C LYS A 41 8.79 -11.83 25.15
N ASN A 42 7.83 -12.20 24.29
CA ASN A 42 7.97 -13.22 23.24
C ASN A 42 7.59 -12.68 21.85
N ILE A 43 8.05 -11.48 21.47
CA ILE A 43 7.89 -10.98 20.10
C ILE A 43 8.87 -11.75 19.20
N THR A 44 8.47 -12.93 18.74
CA THR A 44 9.10 -13.60 17.60
C THR A 44 8.28 -13.29 16.36
N ASP A 45 8.96 -12.88 15.27
CA ASP A 45 8.33 -12.71 13.94
C ASP A 45 7.80 -14.09 13.53
N LYS A 46 6.53 -14.36 13.85
CA LYS A 46 5.86 -15.57 13.42
C LYS A 46 5.76 -15.50 11.90
N SER A 47 6.11 -16.59 11.21
CA SER A 47 6.08 -16.71 9.75
C SER A 47 4.65 -16.71 9.16
N CYS A 48 3.73 -15.95 9.72
CA CYS A 48 2.35 -15.81 9.27
C CYS A 48 2.33 -15.00 7.97
N THR A 49 1.70 -15.54 6.93
CA THR A 49 1.48 -14.81 5.68
C THR A 49 0.06 -14.27 5.56
N HIS A 50 -0.89 -14.88 6.28
CA HIS A 50 -2.30 -14.51 6.29
C HIS A 50 -2.81 -14.44 7.73
N ILE A 51 -3.51 -13.36 8.06
CA ILE A 51 -4.11 -13.17 9.38
C ILE A 51 -5.62 -13.20 9.25
N THR A 52 -6.28 -14.00 10.09
CA THR A 52 -7.74 -14.00 10.25
C THR A 52 -8.11 -13.41 11.61
N GLY A 53 -8.94 -12.37 11.62
CA GLY A 53 -9.29 -11.61 12.82
C GLY A 53 -8.52 -10.30 12.94
N ASP A 54 -8.84 -9.55 13.99
CA ASP A 54 -8.24 -8.25 14.25
C ASP A 54 -6.83 -8.39 14.86
N ILE A 55 -5.91 -7.52 14.43
CA ILE A 55 -4.60 -7.32 15.07
C ILE A 55 -4.75 -6.14 16.03
N ILE A 56 -4.51 -6.38 17.33
CA ILE A 56 -4.68 -5.37 18.37
C ILE A 56 -3.33 -5.13 19.04
N LEU A 57 -2.81 -3.91 18.92
CA LEU A 57 -1.63 -3.43 19.64
C LEU A 57 -2.06 -2.33 20.59
N LYS A 58 -1.94 -2.57 21.89
CA LYS A 58 -2.51 -1.68 22.89
C LYS A 58 -1.70 -1.62 24.18
N ASP A 59 -1.64 -0.42 24.75
CA ASP A 59 -1.03 -0.15 26.06
C ASP A 59 0.46 -0.59 26.11
N LEU A 60 1.21 -0.32 25.03
CA LEU A 60 2.63 -0.69 24.89
C LEU A 60 3.53 0.54 24.82
N GLU A 61 4.72 0.42 25.39
CA GLU A 61 5.71 1.49 25.42
C GLU A 61 7.10 0.97 25.04
N ASN A 62 7.82 1.74 24.21
CA ASN A 62 9.17 1.46 23.73
C ASN A 62 9.29 0.12 22.99
N VAL A 63 8.32 -0.21 22.12
CA VAL A 63 8.29 -1.45 21.34
C VAL A 63 8.18 -1.17 19.85
N GLU A 64 8.99 -1.88 19.06
CA GLU A 64 8.90 -1.86 17.61
C GLU A 64 8.46 -3.23 17.08
N PHE A 65 7.37 -3.23 16.31
CA PHE A 65 6.86 -4.40 15.62
C PHE A 65 7.21 -4.31 14.15
N SER A 66 7.86 -5.35 13.62
CA SER A 66 8.16 -5.46 12.19
C SER A 66 7.71 -6.81 11.70
N PHE A 67 6.64 -6.83 10.91
CA PHE A 67 6.13 -8.05 10.29
C PHE A 67 6.55 -8.09 8.84
N SER A 68 7.51 -8.97 8.55
CA SER A 68 8.10 -9.12 7.23
C SER A 68 7.31 -10.06 6.32
N SER A 69 6.50 -10.96 6.89
CA SER A 69 5.85 -12.05 6.15
C SER A 69 4.36 -11.84 5.90
N ILE A 70 3.69 -10.98 6.67
CA ILE A 70 2.24 -10.78 6.60
C ILE A 70 1.87 -10.10 5.27
N ARG A 71 1.09 -10.79 4.44
CA ARG A 71 0.65 -10.31 3.13
C ARG A 71 -0.83 -9.95 3.08
N LYS A 72 -1.67 -10.65 3.85
CA LYS A 72 -3.12 -10.40 3.87
C LYS A 72 -3.67 -10.42 5.28
N ILE A 73 -4.59 -9.51 5.55
CA ILE A 73 -5.32 -9.43 6.82
C ILE A 73 -6.82 -9.44 6.51
N GLN A 74 -7.54 -10.40 7.09
CA GLN A 74 -9.00 -10.50 7.08
C GLN A 74 -9.52 -10.07 8.44
N GLY A 75 -9.66 -8.77 8.62
CA GLY A 75 -9.89 -8.13 9.90
C GLY A 75 -9.36 -6.70 9.90
N SER A 76 -9.21 -6.14 11.09
CA SER A 76 -8.83 -4.75 11.31
C SER A 76 -7.48 -4.68 12.01
N ILE A 77 -6.72 -3.61 11.76
CA ILE A 77 -5.54 -3.28 12.55
C ILE A 77 -5.95 -2.20 13.55
N ILE A 78 -5.81 -2.47 14.83
CA ILE A 78 -6.26 -1.60 15.92
C ILE A 78 -5.05 -1.27 16.79
N ILE A 79 -4.69 0.01 16.84
CA ILE A 79 -3.52 0.51 17.54
C ILE A 79 -3.94 1.61 18.51
N GLU A 80 -3.76 1.38 19.80
CA GLU A 80 -4.29 2.24 20.86
C GLU A 80 -3.27 2.48 21.97
N ASN A 81 -3.13 3.72 22.45
CA ASN A 81 -2.34 4.02 23.65
C ASN A 81 -0.90 3.48 23.58
N MET A 82 -0.27 3.57 22.41
CA MET A 82 1.13 3.23 22.19
C MET A 82 2.02 4.43 22.47
N LYS A 83 3.19 4.20 23.06
CA LYS A 83 4.18 5.25 23.37
C LYS A 83 5.56 4.92 22.84
N ASN A 84 6.20 5.87 22.14
CA ASN A 84 7.56 5.72 21.58
C ASN A 84 7.75 4.38 20.85
N SER A 85 6.78 4.01 20.02
CA SER A 85 6.66 2.67 19.45
C SER A 85 6.45 2.72 17.94
N ALA A 86 6.63 1.60 17.25
CA ALA A 86 6.42 1.56 15.81
C ALA A 86 5.80 0.25 15.32
N LEU A 87 5.10 0.30 14.19
CA LEU A 87 4.63 -0.85 13.45
C LEU A 87 5.01 -0.74 11.97
N PHE A 88 5.73 -1.75 11.48
CA PHE A 88 6.15 -1.89 10.09
C PHE A 88 5.52 -3.14 9.46
N LEU A 89 4.76 -2.95 8.38
CA LEU A 89 4.12 -4.03 7.62
C LEU A 89 4.74 -4.13 6.23
N ASN A 90 5.91 -4.77 6.15
CA ASN A 90 6.82 -4.65 5.01
C ASN A 90 6.32 -5.35 3.74
N ASP A 91 5.51 -6.39 3.86
CA ASP A 91 5.01 -7.19 2.74
C ASP A 91 3.48 -7.22 2.62
N LEU A 92 2.78 -6.36 3.36
CA LEU A 92 1.32 -6.30 3.33
C LEU A 92 0.82 -5.88 1.95
N ILE A 93 -0.10 -6.67 1.39
CA ILE A 93 -0.71 -6.48 0.07
C ILE A 93 -2.14 -5.97 0.23
N SER A 94 -2.90 -6.56 1.16
CA SER A 94 -4.32 -6.25 1.32
C SER A 94 -4.84 -6.37 2.74
N ILE A 95 -5.76 -5.47 3.10
CA ILE A 95 -6.61 -5.59 4.30
C ILE A 95 -8.07 -5.62 3.86
N ASP A 96 -8.81 -6.59 4.37
CA ASP A 96 -10.25 -6.68 4.15
C ASP A 96 -10.95 -6.78 5.51
N SER A 97 -11.58 -5.68 5.92
CA SER A 97 -12.31 -5.59 7.18
C SER A 97 -13.81 -5.72 6.93
N GLY A 98 -14.50 -6.34 7.88
CA GLY A 98 -15.95 -6.49 7.82
C GLY A 98 -16.66 -5.23 8.33
N SER A 99 -16.93 -5.21 9.63
CA SER A 99 -17.77 -4.20 10.30
C SER A 99 -17.01 -3.05 10.97
N LYS A 100 -15.69 -3.01 10.82
CA LYS A 100 -14.80 -2.01 11.44
C LYS A 100 -13.92 -1.36 10.36
N PRO A 101 -13.39 -0.16 10.60
CA PRO A 101 -12.37 0.41 9.72
C PRO A 101 -11.20 -0.54 9.60
N ALA A 102 -10.59 -0.61 8.42
CA ALA A 102 -9.47 -1.51 8.17
C ALA A 102 -8.25 -1.17 9.04
N ILE A 103 -8.04 0.11 9.35
CA ILE A 103 -7.00 0.58 10.26
C ILE A 103 -7.58 1.63 11.21
N ILE A 104 -7.36 1.42 12.51
CA ILE A 104 -7.71 2.32 13.59
C ILE A 104 -6.42 2.63 14.37
N ILE A 105 -6.01 3.89 14.40
CA ILE A 105 -4.83 4.37 15.13
C ILE A 105 -5.28 5.51 16.02
N ARG A 106 -5.33 5.29 17.33
CA ARG A 106 -5.85 6.31 18.26
C ARG A 106 -5.06 6.48 19.55
N ASN A 107 -5.02 7.72 20.05
CA ASN A 107 -4.43 8.08 21.34
C ASN A 107 -2.97 7.59 21.49
N ASN A 108 -2.14 7.74 20.46
CA ASN A 108 -0.74 7.30 20.49
C ASN A 108 0.23 8.48 20.63
N GLU A 109 1.33 8.27 21.35
CA GLU A 109 2.38 9.26 21.59
C GLU A 109 3.69 8.80 20.93
N ASN A 110 4.27 9.62 20.04
CA ASN A 110 5.51 9.25 19.30
C ASN A 110 5.42 7.87 18.61
N PHE A 111 4.24 7.53 18.08
CA PHE A 111 4.02 6.29 17.36
C PHE A 111 4.29 6.45 15.86
N ARG A 112 4.84 5.42 15.22
CA ARG A 112 5.08 5.40 13.77
C ARG A 112 4.43 4.19 13.12
N PHE A 113 3.66 4.43 12.07
CA PHE A 113 3.04 3.39 11.26
C PHE A 113 3.53 3.47 9.82
N GLU A 114 4.08 2.35 9.31
CA GLU A 114 4.52 2.25 7.92
C GLU A 114 3.98 0.98 7.25
N ILE A 115 3.58 1.13 5.98
CA ILE A 115 3.02 0.07 5.16
C ILE A 115 3.84 -0.19 3.89
N SER A 116 3.85 -1.45 3.44
CA SER A 116 4.55 -1.91 2.25
C SER A 116 4.28 -1.06 1.00
N ASN A 117 5.27 -0.98 0.11
CA ASN A 117 5.07 -0.50 -1.26
C ASN A 117 4.23 -1.47 -2.12
N LYS A 118 4.06 -2.72 -1.67
CA LYS A 118 3.23 -3.76 -2.28
C LYS A 118 1.76 -3.64 -1.88
N PHE A 119 1.40 -2.72 -0.99
CA PHE A 119 0.02 -2.51 -0.57
C PHE A 119 -0.81 -1.98 -1.75
N ARG A 120 -1.94 -2.63 -2.01
CA ARG A 120 -2.77 -2.38 -3.21
C ARG A 120 -4.26 -2.32 -2.94
N LYS A 121 -4.75 -2.98 -1.89
CA LYS A 121 -6.19 -3.10 -1.66
C LYS A 121 -6.53 -2.92 -0.19
N CYS A 122 -7.52 -2.07 0.07
CA CYS A 122 -8.09 -1.93 1.41
C CYS A 122 -9.60 -1.77 1.31
N SER A 123 -10.35 -2.63 1.98
CA SER A 123 -11.82 -2.61 1.96
C SER A 123 -12.39 -2.71 3.37
N SER A 124 -13.52 -2.06 3.57
CA SER A 124 -14.37 -2.17 4.77
C SER A 124 -15.81 -2.37 4.31
N SER A 125 -16.31 -3.61 4.38
CA SER A 125 -17.53 -4.02 3.66
C SER A 125 -18.80 -3.31 4.15
N ASN A 126 -18.82 -2.83 5.40
CA ASN A 126 -20.01 -2.25 6.03
C ASN A 126 -19.83 -0.79 6.49
N LEU A 127 -18.79 -0.09 6.04
CA LEU A 127 -18.50 1.28 6.46
C LEU A 127 -18.15 2.19 5.28
N GLU A 128 -18.52 3.45 5.38
CA GLU A 128 -18.18 4.49 4.40
C GLU A 128 -16.74 5.01 4.55
N PHE A 129 -16.11 4.75 5.69
CA PHE A 129 -14.73 5.11 5.98
C PHE A 129 -13.86 3.86 6.21
N VAL A 130 -12.63 3.91 5.71
CA VAL A 130 -11.69 2.78 5.72
C VAL A 130 -10.64 2.94 6.82
N TYR A 131 -10.38 4.17 7.24
CA TYR A 131 -9.28 4.50 8.15
C TYR A 131 -9.71 5.54 9.18
N GLU A 132 -9.28 5.32 10.42
CA GLU A 132 -9.47 6.20 11.56
C GLU A 132 -8.11 6.49 12.22
N LEU A 133 -7.70 7.76 12.22
CA LEU A 133 -6.44 8.22 12.79
C LEU A 133 -6.71 9.43 13.71
N THR A 134 -6.98 9.16 14.98
CA THR A 134 -7.49 10.14 15.95
C THR A 134 -6.58 10.32 17.16
N GLU A 135 -6.54 11.51 17.73
CA GLU A 135 -5.85 11.77 19.02
C GLU A 135 -4.37 11.34 19.07
N ASN A 136 -3.65 11.34 17.95
CA ASN A 136 -2.24 10.95 17.90
C ASN A 136 -1.31 12.17 17.93
N SER A 137 -0.20 12.08 18.66
CA SER A 137 0.79 13.16 18.75
C SER A 137 2.23 12.63 18.74
N PRO A 138 3.05 12.95 17.73
CA PRO A 138 2.71 13.58 16.45
C PRO A 138 1.89 12.66 15.54
N ASN A 139 1.67 13.07 14.29
CA ASN A 139 0.98 12.25 13.30
C ASN A 139 1.71 10.89 13.11
N PRO A 140 1.00 9.75 13.19
CA PRO A 140 1.64 8.45 13.15
C PRO A 140 2.07 8.03 11.74
N ILE A 141 1.61 8.72 10.69
CA ILE A 141 1.91 8.38 9.31
C ILE A 141 2.59 9.54 8.57
N ASP A 142 3.47 9.19 7.63
CA ASP A 142 4.07 10.14 6.70
C ASP A 142 3.20 10.31 5.42
N VAL A 143 3.53 11.32 4.61
CA VAL A 143 2.82 11.62 3.35
C VAL A 143 2.83 10.42 2.39
N LYS A 144 3.93 9.65 2.38
CA LYS A 144 4.07 8.47 1.52
C LYS A 144 3.09 7.36 1.94
N THR A 145 2.99 7.09 3.23
CA THR A 145 2.05 6.11 3.80
C THR A 145 0.62 6.56 3.57
N TYR A 146 0.31 7.84 3.83
CA TYR A 146 -1.00 8.41 3.52
C TYR A 146 -1.41 8.19 2.05
N THR A 147 -0.52 8.50 1.11
CA THR A 147 -0.79 8.32 -0.33
C THR A 147 -1.09 6.85 -0.68
N LYS A 148 -0.36 5.89 -0.09
CA LYS A 148 -0.61 4.46 -0.30
C LYS A 148 -1.98 4.05 0.23
N LEU A 149 -2.35 4.49 1.42
CA LEU A 149 -3.66 4.20 2.01
C LEU A 149 -4.78 4.79 1.14
N TYR A 150 -4.63 6.03 0.67
CA TYR A 150 -5.55 6.69 -0.25
C TYR A 150 -5.77 5.91 -1.56
N LEU A 151 -4.68 5.49 -2.21
CA LEU A 151 -4.76 4.72 -3.46
C LEU A 151 -5.36 3.33 -3.25
N ALA A 152 -5.04 2.68 -2.13
CA ALA A 152 -5.56 1.33 -1.83
C ALA A 152 -7.07 1.33 -1.53
N ALA A 153 -7.58 2.39 -0.91
CA ALA A 153 -9.00 2.54 -0.62
C ALA A 153 -9.82 2.99 -1.84
N THR A 154 -9.30 3.91 -2.67
CA THR A 154 -9.97 4.31 -3.93
C THR A 154 -10.09 3.17 -4.94
N GLY A 155 -9.18 2.18 -4.88
CA GLY A 155 -9.30 0.93 -5.65
C GLY A 155 -10.44 0.01 -5.21
N SER A 156 -11.05 0.25 -4.05
CA SER A 156 -12.10 -0.63 -3.48
C SER A 156 -13.43 0.10 -3.21
N ILE A 157 -13.40 1.42 -2.97
CA ILE A 157 -14.57 2.25 -2.65
C ILE A 157 -14.55 3.50 -3.53
N THR A 158 -15.70 3.87 -4.08
CA THR A 158 -15.85 5.01 -5.01
C THR A 158 -15.64 6.38 -4.36
N SER A 159 -15.59 6.47 -3.03
CA SER A 159 -15.30 7.70 -2.26
C SER A 159 -14.84 7.35 -0.84
N PRO A 160 -13.58 6.95 -0.63
CA PRO A 160 -13.12 6.56 0.70
C PRO A 160 -13.03 7.76 1.63
N VAL A 161 -13.76 7.71 2.75
CA VAL A 161 -13.66 8.72 3.80
C VAL A 161 -12.50 8.36 4.74
N PHE A 162 -11.68 9.36 5.06
CA PHE A 162 -10.57 9.26 6.02
C PHE A 162 -10.91 10.13 7.22
N TYR A 163 -10.96 9.55 8.40
CA TYR A 163 -11.16 10.31 9.63
C TYR A 163 -9.78 10.58 10.27
N ILE A 164 -9.27 11.80 10.12
CA ILE A 164 -7.92 12.20 10.57
C ILE A 164 -8.02 13.51 11.35
N ASP A 165 -7.60 13.51 12.61
CA ASP A 165 -7.80 14.62 13.58
C ASP A 165 -6.92 15.88 13.36
N ASN A 166 -6.39 16.07 12.15
CA ASN A 166 -5.52 17.17 11.68
C ASN A 166 -4.00 16.93 11.81
N SER A 167 -3.32 17.07 10.67
CA SER A 167 -1.92 17.51 10.46
C SER A 167 -1.33 16.98 9.14
N ILE A 168 -2.03 16.13 8.38
CA ILE A 168 -1.58 15.78 7.04
C ILE A 168 -1.94 16.94 6.11
N HIS A 169 -1.05 17.92 6.01
CA HIS A 169 -1.06 18.86 4.89
C HIS A 169 -0.58 18.11 3.65
N SER A 170 -1.48 17.32 3.05
CA SER A 170 -1.32 16.95 1.65
C SER A 170 -2.07 17.99 0.83
N GLU A 171 -1.34 18.90 0.17
CA GLU A 171 -1.93 19.62 -0.94
C GLU A 171 -2.39 18.58 -1.95
N SER A 172 -3.70 18.55 -2.24
CA SER A 172 -4.23 17.72 -3.31
C SER A 172 -3.50 18.09 -4.58
N CYS A 173 -2.71 17.17 -5.12
CA CYS A 173 -2.09 17.34 -6.42
C CYS A 173 -3.21 17.65 -7.42
N ASN A 174 -3.21 18.86 -8.00
CA ASN A 174 -4.27 19.31 -8.89
C ASN A 174 -4.24 18.43 -10.14
N GLN A 175 -5.02 17.36 -10.11
CA GLN A 175 -5.02 16.31 -11.11
C GLN A 175 -5.37 16.85 -12.48
N ASP A 176 -6.24 17.87 -12.53
CA ASP A 176 -6.64 18.53 -13.76
C ASP A 176 -5.51 19.38 -14.35
N PHE A 177 -4.74 20.06 -13.50
CA PHE A 177 -3.53 20.77 -13.95
C PHE A 177 -2.50 19.81 -14.55
N PHE A 178 -2.24 18.67 -13.91
CA PHE A 178 -1.27 17.69 -14.43
C PHE A 178 -1.76 16.99 -15.71
N LYS A 179 -3.06 16.68 -15.82
CA LYS A 179 -3.65 16.17 -17.07
C LYS A 179 -3.53 17.18 -18.21
N MET A 180 -3.80 18.46 -17.92
CA MET A 180 -3.67 19.53 -18.90
C MET A 180 -2.21 19.67 -19.34
N LEU A 181 -1.28 19.70 -18.38
CA LEU A 181 0.15 19.81 -18.64
C LEU A 181 0.69 18.63 -19.47
N SER A 182 0.31 17.39 -19.15
CA SER A 182 0.73 16.22 -19.92
C SER A 182 0.19 16.24 -21.35
N THR A 183 -1.03 16.76 -21.53
CA THR A 183 -1.64 16.91 -22.86
C THR A 183 -0.90 17.95 -23.70
N ILE A 184 -0.55 19.10 -23.10
CA ILE A 184 0.24 20.15 -23.76
C ILE A 184 1.62 19.61 -24.17
N MET A 185 2.31 18.93 -23.25
CA MET A 185 3.62 18.34 -23.53
C MET A 185 3.55 17.25 -24.61
N GLY A 186 2.51 16.42 -24.58
CA GLY A 186 2.25 15.41 -25.61
C GLY A 186 2.03 16.05 -26.99
N PHE A 187 1.23 17.11 -27.06
CA PHE A 187 0.98 17.83 -28.31
C PHE A 187 2.25 18.49 -28.86
N LEU A 188 3.03 19.17 -28.01
CA LEU A 188 4.32 19.76 -28.40
C LEU A 188 5.30 18.70 -28.92
N GLY A 189 5.32 17.52 -28.29
CA GLY A 189 6.12 16.38 -28.76
C GLY A 189 5.72 15.92 -30.16
N VAL A 190 4.42 15.80 -30.44
CA VAL A 190 3.92 15.46 -31.78
C VAL A 190 4.32 16.51 -32.80
N VAL A 191 4.12 17.81 -32.52
CA VAL A 191 4.50 18.90 -33.41
C VAL A 191 5.99 18.88 -33.73
N LEU A 192 6.84 18.67 -32.71
CA LEU A 192 8.29 18.58 -32.88
C LEU A 192 8.68 17.39 -33.77
N ILE A 193 8.10 16.22 -33.53
CA ILE A 193 8.34 15.02 -34.35
C ILE A 193 7.91 15.26 -35.79
N THR A 194 6.74 15.85 -36.02
CA THR A 194 6.27 16.17 -37.38
C THR A 194 7.20 17.16 -38.07
N ALA A 195 7.64 18.22 -37.37
CA ALA A 195 8.57 19.20 -37.93
C ALA A 195 9.92 18.55 -38.30
N LEU A 196 10.47 17.70 -37.43
CA LEU A 196 11.71 16.95 -37.71
C LEU A 196 11.52 15.99 -38.88
N PHE A 197 10.37 15.33 -38.98
CA PHE A 197 10.05 14.43 -40.09
C PHE A 197 9.93 15.18 -41.42
N LEU A 198 9.30 16.37 -41.42
CA LEU A 198 9.22 17.25 -42.58
C LEU A 198 10.60 17.77 -42.99
N VAL A 199 11.43 18.19 -42.05
CA VAL A 199 12.83 18.60 -42.32
C VAL A 199 13.63 17.42 -42.87
N HIS A 200 13.46 16.22 -42.33
CA HIS A 200 14.17 15.03 -42.80
C HIS A 200 13.79 14.64 -44.24
N HIS A 201 12.49 14.69 -44.57
CA HIS A 201 12.01 14.32 -45.90
C HIS A 201 12.22 15.42 -46.95
N TYR A 202 11.85 16.66 -46.64
CA TYR A 202 11.85 17.77 -47.61
C TYR A 202 13.15 18.60 -47.56
N GLY A 203 13.93 18.54 -46.48
CA GLY A 203 15.23 19.19 -46.40
C GLY A 203 16.31 18.56 -47.29
N ARG A 204 16.05 17.38 -47.84
CA ARG A 204 16.93 16.70 -48.82
C ARG A 204 16.80 17.23 -50.24
N GLU A 205 15.72 17.91 -50.60
CA GLU A 205 15.49 18.39 -51.97
C GLU A 205 16.16 19.75 -52.27
N PHE A 206 16.79 20.39 -51.27
CA PHE A 206 17.47 21.69 -51.43
C PHE A 206 19.01 21.59 -51.38
N SER A 207 19.57 20.39 -51.41
CA SER A 207 21.04 20.17 -51.38
C SER A 207 21.62 19.54 -52.65
N GLU A 208 20.96 19.69 -53.80
CA GLU A 208 21.54 19.45 -55.14
C GLU A 208 21.56 20.75 -55.96
#